data_AF-A0A9W9Y1C0-F1
#
_entry.id   AF-A0A9W9Y1C0-F1
#
_cell.length_a   1.000
_cell.length_b   1.000
_cell.length_c   1.000
_cell.angle_alpha   90.00
_cell.angle_beta   90.00
_cell.angle_gamma   90.00
#
_symmetry.space_group_name_H-M   'P 1'
#
loop_
_entity.id
_entity.type
_entity.pdbx_description
1 polymer ?
#
loop_
_entity_poly.entity_id
_entity_poly.type
_entity_poly.pdbx_seq_one_letter_code
_entity_poly.pdbx_strand_id
1 'polypeptide(L)'
;MSSQGPLTAFLLSSTPDALKRATTHPFLASAGRGTLPKSQLSQWLSQDRLYAQSYIRFIGLLLSKIRLPTQNPTSPGPHIPTPEHNAITVLIDALVNIRTELAFFEKTANDYNLDLTAISAEEGGCTLTSCGLGSDITTSAGISTSGSGSCPGIAGGEGQGPLVGNGNGGRAGSACLPSTDKTSSAFGHGLCPSQGECQMPSGGEVCAPGPQFNESGRDVEPTSIGGDAGGKASVQGGGERCGTIFFCASRTTRAYIDMFMSAGSSGVSILEGLAVLWATEVCYLRSWRFAARCMAEDEKKDYGKDADGGALREKFIENWASVEFEEFVVRIGDVVDEMAGQIKGAEELEIMRGRCLEWWRQIVWLEENFWPNVE
;
A
#
# COMPACT_ATOMS: atom_id res chain seq x y z
N MET A 1 -5.51 32.02 -10.39
CA MET A 1 -4.24 31.32 -10.70
C MET A 1 -3.20 31.85 -9.73
N SER A 2 -2.61 31.00 -8.90
CA SER A 2 -1.53 31.37 -7.98
C SER A 2 -0.26 31.70 -8.78
N SER A 3 0.54 32.64 -8.28
CA SER A 3 1.73 33.18 -8.98
C SER A 3 2.93 32.24 -9.02
N GLN A 4 2.82 31.03 -8.45
CA GLN A 4 3.95 30.11 -8.22
C GLN A 4 3.82 28.75 -8.95
N GLY A 5 2.97 28.66 -9.98
CA GLY A 5 2.84 27.46 -10.84
C GLY A 5 2.25 26.21 -10.15
N PRO A 6 2.29 25.04 -10.83
CA PRO A 6 1.85 23.77 -10.26
C PRO A 6 2.70 23.32 -9.06
N LEU A 7 2.09 22.58 -8.13
CA LEU A 7 2.76 21.96 -6.98
C LEU A 7 3.73 20.86 -7.46
N THR A 8 3.32 20.00 -8.39
CA THR A 8 4.17 18.93 -8.95
C THR A 8 5.47 19.50 -9.55
N ALA A 9 5.35 20.57 -10.35
CA ALA A 9 6.49 21.26 -10.95
C ALA A 9 7.43 21.88 -9.90
N PHE A 10 6.88 22.46 -8.83
CA PHE A 10 7.66 22.98 -7.69
C PHE A 10 8.47 21.85 -7.01
N LEU A 11 7.84 20.71 -6.72
CA LEU A 11 8.50 19.56 -6.09
C LEU A 11 9.64 19.03 -6.97
N LEU A 12 9.40 18.79 -8.27
CA LEU A 12 10.43 18.37 -9.23
C LEU A 12 11.63 19.33 -9.27
N SER A 13 11.38 20.64 -9.21
CA SER A 13 12.42 21.67 -9.27
C SER A 13 13.22 21.83 -7.97
N SER A 14 12.73 21.28 -6.85
CA SER A 14 13.28 21.54 -5.52
C SER A 14 14.52 20.70 -5.16
N THR A 15 14.71 19.53 -5.78
CA THR A 15 15.85 18.63 -5.50
C THR A 15 16.39 17.91 -6.75
N PRO A 16 16.72 18.63 -7.84
CA PRO A 16 17.03 18.02 -9.14
C PRO A 16 18.18 17.02 -9.11
N ASP A 17 19.26 17.31 -8.37
CA ASP A 17 20.43 16.42 -8.28
C ASP A 17 20.15 15.15 -7.47
N ALA A 18 19.36 15.24 -6.40
CA ALA A 18 18.96 14.08 -5.61
C ALA A 18 17.99 13.19 -6.40
N LEU A 19 16.99 13.80 -7.06
CA LEU A 19 16.09 13.09 -7.96
C LEU A 19 16.85 12.39 -9.09
N LYS A 20 17.90 13.02 -9.64
CA LYS A 20 18.75 12.40 -10.64
C LYS A 20 19.46 11.15 -10.08
N ARG A 21 20.11 11.24 -8.91
CA ARG A 21 20.78 10.07 -8.31
C ARG A 21 19.80 8.93 -8.01
N ALA A 22 18.65 9.26 -7.43
CA ALA A 22 17.57 8.31 -7.14
C ALA A 22 17.04 7.58 -8.38
N THR A 23 17.02 8.25 -9.54
CA THR A 23 16.40 7.72 -10.79
C THR A 23 17.40 7.32 -11.88
N THR A 24 18.70 7.37 -11.60
CA THR A 24 19.76 6.89 -12.51
C THR A 24 20.78 5.97 -11.80
N HIS A 25 20.31 5.18 -10.83
CA HIS A 25 21.13 4.28 -10.04
C HIS A 25 21.87 3.21 -10.89
N PRO A 26 23.10 2.80 -10.55
CA PRO A 26 23.83 1.74 -11.27
C PRO A 26 23.09 0.41 -11.43
N PHE A 27 22.21 0.07 -10.48
CA PHE A 27 21.28 -1.07 -10.58
C PHE A 27 20.41 -1.00 -11.85
N LEU A 28 19.81 0.16 -12.13
CA LEU A 28 18.96 0.40 -13.29
C LEU A 28 19.75 0.36 -14.61
N ALA A 29 21.00 0.81 -14.58
CA ALA A 29 21.91 0.69 -15.71
C ALA A 29 22.27 -0.78 -16.00
N SER A 30 22.50 -1.59 -14.96
CA SER A 30 22.76 -3.02 -15.08
C SER A 30 21.53 -3.80 -15.55
N ALA A 31 20.34 -3.40 -15.09
CA ALA A 31 19.06 -3.93 -15.58
C ALA A 31 18.88 -3.68 -17.08
N GLY A 32 19.07 -2.43 -17.54
CA GLY A 32 18.97 -2.10 -18.97
C GLY A 32 20.02 -2.80 -19.85
N ARG A 33 21.21 -3.11 -19.31
CA ARG A 33 22.27 -3.84 -20.02
C ARG A 33 22.17 -5.37 -19.92
N GLY A 34 21.18 -5.91 -19.22
CA GLY A 34 21.03 -7.37 -19.01
C GLY A 34 22.17 -7.99 -18.19
N THR A 35 22.90 -7.19 -17.39
CA THR A 35 24.04 -7.65 -16.59
C THR A 35 23.70 -7.91 -15.12
N LEU A 36 22.47 -7.66 -14.69
CA LEU A 36 22.03 -7.90 -13.32
C LEU A 36 21.78 -9.41 -13.07
N PRO A 37 22.41 -10.06 -12.07
CA PRO A 37 22.19 -11.48 -11.79
C PRO A 37 20.80 -11.80 -11.23
N LYS A 38 20.26 -12.99 -11.54
CA LYS A 38 18.98 -13.51 -10.99
C LYS A 38 18.86 -13.36 -9.48
N SER A 39 19.90 -13.68 -8.71
CA SER A 39 19.89 -13.59 -7.24
C SER A 39 19.62 -12.17 -6.74
N GLN A 40 20.22 -11.18 -7.40
CA GLN A 40 20.08 -9.77 -7.04
C GLN A 40 18.73 -9.20 -7.50
N LEU A 41 18.24 -9.60 -8.67
CA LEU A 41 16.88 -9.32 -9.11
C LEU A 41 15.85 -9.89 -8.12
N SER A 42 16.00 -11.15 -7.73
CA SER A 42 15.18 -11.83 -6.71
C SER A 42 15.19 -11.10 -5.36
N GLN A 43 16.37 -10.75 -4.84
CA GLN A 43 16.50 -10.01 -3.59
C GLN A 43 15.73 -8.67 -3.65
N TRP A 44 15.95 -7.86 -4.69
CA TRP A 44 15.25 -6.60 -4.89
C TRP A 44 13.73 -6.79 -5.02
N LEU A 45 13.29 -7.68 -5.90
CA LEU A 45 11.87 -7.91 -6.19
C LEU A 45 11.12 -8.47 -4.97
N SER A 46 11.81 -9.18 -4.06
CA SER A 46 11.26 -9.59 -2.77
C SER A 46 10.98 -8.40 -1.82
N GLN A 47 11.81 -7.36 -1.87
CA GLN A 47 11.60 -6.12 -1.11
C GLN A 47 10.52 -5.25 -1.77
N ASP A 48 10.50 -5.18 -3.09
CA ASP A 48 9.51 -4.45 -3.87
C ASP A 48 8.09 -5.05 -3.69
N ARG A 49 7.99 -6.37 -3.52
CA ARG A 49 6.74 -7.04 -3.12
C ARG A 49 6.23 -6.61 -1.75
N LEU A 50 7.12 -6.38 -0.76
CA LEU A 50 6.73 -5.87 0.57
C LEU A 50 6.30 -4.40 0.50
N TYR A 51 6.99 -3.59 -0.31
CA TYR A 51 6.59 -2.22 -0.64
C TYR A 51 5.18 -2.20 -1.25
N ALA A 52 4.93 -2.98 -2.31
CA ALA A 52 3.61 -3.09 -2.97
C ALA A 52 2.48 -3.55 -2.04
N GLN A 53 2.74 -4.49 -1.11
CA GLN A 53 1.77 -4.88 -0.08
C GLN A 53 1.43 -3.74 0.89
N SER A 54 2.41 -2.91 1.24
CA SER A 54 2.19 -1.75 2.11
C SER A 54 1.52 -0.57 1.40
N TYR A 55 1.78 -0.39 0.10
CA TYR A 55 1.11 0.56 -0.78
C TYR A 55 -0.40 0.34 -0.77
N ILE A 56 -0.89 -0.90 -0.90
CA ILE A 56 -2.33 -1.24 -0.81
C ILE A 56 -2.97 -0.67 0.47
N ARG A 57 -2.29 -0.83 1.61
CA ARG A 57 -2.77 -0.33 2.91
C ARG A 57 -2.79 1.19 2.95
N PHE A 58 -1.75 1.84 2.42
CA PHE A 58 -1.66 3.29 2.30
C PHE A 58 -2.77 3.90 1.44
N ILE A 59 -3.03 3.34 0.26
CA ILE A 59 -4.13 3.80 -0.60
C ILE A 59 -5.50 3.60 0.07
N GLY A 60 -5.70 2.48 0.77
CA GLY A 60 -6.90 2.26 1.59
C GLY A 60 -7.08 3.31 2.70
N LEU A 61 -5.98 3.74 3.33
CA LEU A 61 -6.00 4.84 4.30
C LEU A 61 -6.36 6.18 3.63
N LEU A 62 -5.82 6.50 2.45
CA LEU A 62 -6.17 7.71 1.71
C LEU A 62 -7.65 7.74 1.31
N LEU A 63 -8.18 6.64 0.76
CA LEU A 63 -9.60 6.51 0.42
C LEU A 63 -10.51 6.76 1.63
N SER A 64 -10.12 6.33 2.83
CA SER A 64 -10.91 6.54 4.05
C SER A 64 -11.05 8.02 4.47
N LYS A 65 -10.11 8.87 4.05
CA LYS A 65 -10.12 10.32 4.32
C LYS A 65 -11.11 11.08 3.45
N ILE A 66 -11.37 10.60 2.23
CA ILE A 66 -12.17 11.35 1.26
C ILE A 66 -13.65 11.37 1.68
N ARG A 67 -14.32 12.49 1.41
CA ARG A 67 -15.74 12.69 1.62
C ARG A 67 -16.36 13.09 0.29
N LEU A 68 -17.12 12.19 -0.32
CA LEU A 68 -17.90 12.52 -1.51
C LEU A 68 -19.00 13.54 -1.16
N PRO A 69 -19.32 14.49 -2.07
CA PRO A 69 -20.43 15.40 -1.89
C PRO A 69 -21.75 14.65 -1.65
N THR A 70 -22.51 15.06 -0.62
CA THR A 70 -23.80 14.47 -0.23
C THR A 70 -25.01 15.21 -0.81
N GLN A 71 -24.79 16.18 -1.68
CA GLN A 71 -25.86 17.04 -2.22
C GLN A 71 -26.62 16.34 -3.35
N ASN A 72 -27.93 16.55 -3.42
CA ASN A 72 -28.75 16.05 -4.52
C ASN A 72 -28.27 16.64 -5.86
N PRO A 73 -28.20 15.85 -6.96
CA PRO A 73 -27.85 16.34 -8.29
C PRO A 73 -28.75 17.53 -8.68
N THR A 74 -28.20 18.74 -8.62
CA THR A 74 -29.01 19.98 -8.70
C THR A 74 -29.20 20.47 -10.14
N SER A 75 -28.61 19.79 -11.12
CA SER A 75 -28.69 20.16 -12.53
C SER A 75 -28.73 18.92 -13.44
N PRO A 76 -29.53 18.90 -14.51
CA PRO A 76 -29.59 17.78 -15.46
C PRO A 76 -28.42 17.76 -16.48
N GLY A 77 -27.43 18.63 -16.33
CA GLY A 77 -26.21 18.64 -17.14
C GLY A 77 -25.20 17.55 -16.73
N PRO A 78 -24.11 17.36 -17.50
CA PRO A 78 -23.02 16.47 -17.11
C PRO A 78 -22.43 16.89 -15.77
N HIS A 79 -22.29 15.95 -14.84
CA HIS A 79 -21.65 16.22 -13.55
C HIS A 79 -20.16 16.49 -13.79
N ILE A 80 -19.71 17.73 -13.56
CA ILE A 80 -18.28 18.04 -13.55
C ILE A 80 -17.68 17.29 -12.33
N PRO A 81 -16.68 16.41 -12.51
CA PRO A 81 -16.03 15.74 -11.38
C PRO A 81 -15.44 16.78 -10.43
N THR A 82 -15.55 16.55 -9.12
CA THR A 82 -14.84 17.36 -8.13
C THR A 82 -13.43 16.80 -7.93
N PRO A 83 -12.48 17.57 -7.38
CA PRO A 83 -11.13 17.08 -7.10
C PRO A 83 -11.13 15.83 -6.19
N GLU A 84 -12.09 15.73 -5.27
CA GLU A 84 -12.31 14.55 -4.42
C GLU A 84 -12.79 13.32 -5.20
N HIS A 85 -13.58 13.53 -6.26
CA HIS A 85 -14.02 12.44 -7.14
C HIS A 85 -12.84 11.95 -7.98
N ASN A 86 -12.06 12.86 -8.56
CA ASN A 86 -10.86 12.52 -9.32
C ASN A 86 -9.82 11.80 -8.43
N ALA A 87 -9.64 12.26 -7.19
CA ALA A 87 -8.82 11.60 -6.18
C ALA A 87 -9.30 10.15 -5.88
N ILE A 88 -10.61 9.91 -5.73
CA ILE A 88 -11.12 8.55 -5.56
C ILE A 88 -10.82 7.69 -6.79
N THR A 89 -11.02 8.21 -8.01
CA THR A 89 -10.73 7.48 -9.24
C THR A 89 -9.26 7.06 -9.33
N VAL A 90 -8.31 7.98 -9.16
CA VAL A 90 -6.87 7.62 -9.26
C VAL A 90 -6.41 6.68 -8.14
N LEU A 91 -7.01 6.77 -6.94
CA LEU A 91 -6.72 5.84 -5.83
C LEU A 91 -7.34 4.44 -6.06
N ILE A 92 -8.48 4.34 -6.75
CA ILE A 92 -9.03 3.04 -7.17
C ILE A 92 -8.18 2.43 -8.30
N ASP A 93 -7.80 3.24 -9.31
CA ASP A 93 -6.88 2.82 -10.38
C ASP A 93 -5.56 2.31 -9.79
N ALA A 94 -4.98 3.02 -8.81
CA ALA A 94 -3.79 2.60 -8.07
C ALA A 94 -3.94 1.20 -7.43
N LEU A 95 -5.07 0.91 -6.78
CA LEU A 95 -5.36 -0.40 -6.20
C LEU A 95 -5.55 -1.50 -7.26
N VAL A 96 -6.11 -1.16 -8.43
CA VAL A 96 -6.26 -2.10 -9.54
C VAL A 96 -4.90 -2.41 -10.16
N ASN A 97 -4.06 -1.40 -10.35
CA ASN A 97 -2.70 -1.52 -10.89
C ASN A 97 -1.83 -2.38 -9.98
N ILE A 98 -1.64 -2.00 -8.71
CA ILE A 98 -0.74 -2.70 -7.78
C ILE A 98 -1.16 -4.16 -7.53
N ARG A 99 -2.46 -4.48 -7.59
CA ARG A 99 -2.98 -5.85 -7.52
C ARG A 99 -2.61 -6.66 -8.77
N THR A 100 -2.71 -6.05 -9.94
CA THR A 100 -2.34 -6.67 -11.22
C THR A 100 -0.83 -6.89 -11.29
N GLU A 101 -0.07 -5.93 -10.77
CA GLU A 101 1.39 -5.96 -10.66
C GLU A 101 1.89 -7.07 -9.72
N LEU A 102 1.29 -7.24 -8.54
CA LEU A 102 1.61 -8.37 -7.65
C LEU A 102 1.38 -9.74 -8.32
N ALA A 103 0.31 -9.88 -9.12
CA ALA A 103 0.07 -11.11 -9.90
C ALA A 103 1.08 -11.26 -11.06
N PHE A 104 1.50 -10.16 -11.68
CA PHE A 104 2.56 -10.12 -12.69
C PHE A 104 3.94 -10.49 -12.11
N PHE A 105 4.26 -10.10 -10.87
CA PHE A 105 5.48 -10.52 -10.17
C PHE A 105 5.49 -12.04 -9.99
N GLU A 106 4.40 -12.60 -9.45
CA GLU A 106 4.28 -14.04 -9.21
C GLU A 106 4.35 -14.84 -10.51
N LYS A 107 3.70 -14.36 -11.60
CA LYS A 107 3.81 -14.99 -12.92
C LYS A 107 5.25 -14.94 -13.44
N THR A 108 5.87 -13.76 -13.48
CA THR A 108 7.20 -13.56 -14.05
C THR A 108 8.27 -14.32 -13.26
N ALA A 109 8.13 -14.41 -11.94
CA ALA A 109 9.02 -15.22 -11.12
C ALA A 109 8.97 -16.71 -11.45
N ASN A 110 7.77 -17.27 -11.69
CA ASN A 110 7.63 -18.64 -12.15
C ASN A 110 8.24 -18.84 -13.55
N ASP A 111 7.96 -17.93 -14.49
CA ASP A 111 8.46 -18.03 -15.87
C ASP A 111 10.00 -17.98 -15.95
N TYR A 112 10.64 -17.09 -15.17
CA TYR A 112 12.10 -16.87 -15.21
C TYR A 112 12.86 -17.58 -14.07
N ASN A 113 12.18 -18.35 -13.22
CA ASN A 113 12.76 -19.03 -12.05
C ASN A 113 13.45 -18.03 -11.08
N LEU A 114 12.73 -16.98 -10.70
CA LEU A 114 13.13 -16.02 -9.66
C LEU A 114 12.53 -16.45 -8.31
N ASP A 115 13.33 -16.45 -7.26
CA ASP A 115 12.84 -16.59 -5.90
C ASP A 115 12.24 -15.25 -5.41
N LEU A 116 10.97 -15.24 -5.01
CA LEU A 116 10.28 -14.09 -4.39
C LEU A 116 9.93 -14.32 -2.91
N THR A 117 10.54 -15.31 -2.26
CA THR A 117 10.63 -15.32 -0.81
C THR A 117 11.47 -14.12 -0.36
N ALA A 118 11.24 -13.57 0.83
CA ALA A 118 12.06 -12.46 1.33
C ALA A 118 13.42 -13.02 1.80
N ILE A 119 14.48 -12.76 1.03
CA ILE A 119 15.71 -13.57 1.09
C ILE A 119 16.73 -13.08 2.13
N SER A 120 17.33 -14.08 2.79
CA SER A 120 18.55 -14.16 3.61
C SER A 120 18.75 -13.27 4.85
N ALA A 121 19.34 -13.92 5.87
CA ALA A 121 19.57 -13.39 7.21
C ALA A 121 20.86 -12.56 7.36
N GLU A 122 21.43 -12.08 6.26
CA GLU A 122 22.86 -11.74 6.19
C GLU A 122 23.14 -10.22 6.29
N GLU A 123 22.12 -9.38 6.12
CA GLU A 123 22.18 -7.93 6.40
C GLU A 123 21.28 -7.49 7.57
N GLY A 124 20.57 -8.42 8.20
CA GLY A 124 19.75 -8.18 9.39
C GLY A 124 20.32 -8.89 10.60
N GLY A 125 20.82 -8.13 11.59
CA GLY A 125 21.32 -8.65 12.88
C GLY A 125 20.23 -9.24 13.79
N CYS A 126 19.50 -10.25 13.29
CA CYS A 126 18.40 -10.94 13.93
C CYS A 126 18.79 -12.38 14.29
N THR A 127 19.82 -12.54 15.11
CA THR A 127 20.09 -13.82 15.78
C THR A 127 18.99 -14.10 16.81
N LEU A 128 18.02 -14.94 16.46
CA LEU A 128 17.06 -15.52 17.40
C LEU A 128 17.14 -17.04 17.37
N THR A 129 17.70 -17.60 18.44
CA THR A 129 17.71 -19.04 18.68
C THR A 129 16.30 -19.54 18.99
N SER A 130 15.80 -20.52 18.25
CA SER A 130 14.59 -21.25 18.60
C SER A 130 14.88 -22.74 18.78
N CYS A 131 14.89 -23.19 20.04
CA CYS A 131 14.83 -24.60 20.40
C CYS A 131 13.44 -24.86 20.99
N GLY A 132 12.52 -25.41 20.20
CA GLY A 132 11.19 -25.80 20.68
C GLY A 132 10.38 -26.49 19.59
N LEU A 133 9.90 -27.71 19.87
CA LEU A 133 8.91 -28.36 19.01
C LEU A 133 7.57 -27.61 19.17
N GLY A 134 7.01 -27.16 18.05
CA GLY A 134 5.67 -26.56 17.97
C GLY A 134 5.05 -26.88 16.61
N SER A 135 3.86 -27.46 16.63
CA SER A 135 3.12 -27.95 15.45
C SER A 135 2.63 -26.85 14.51
N ASP A 136 2.39 -27.22 13.26
CA ASP A 136 1.91 -26.36 12.16
C ASP A 136 0.71 -25.47 12.55
N ILE A 137 0.90 -24.15 12.51
CA ILE A 137 -0.21 -23.17 12.42
C ILE A 137 0.21 -22.01 11.50
N THR A 138 -0.28 -22.01 10.27
CA THR A 138 -0.32 -20.81 9.40
C THR A 138 -1.70 -20.63 8.77
N THR A 139 -2.75 -20.61 9.60
CA THR A 139 -4.01 -19.98 9.19
C THR A 139 -3.89 -18.49 9.48
N SER A 140 -3.89 -17.67 8.43
CA SER A 140 -3.99 -16.21 8.56
C SER A 140 -5.22 -15.86 9.41
N ALA A 141 -5.02 -15.07 10.47
CA ALA A 141 -6.10 -14.52 11.30
C ALA A 141 -6.82 -13.38 10.56
N GLY A 142 -7.40 -13.69 9.40
CA GLY A 142 -8.51 -12.92 8.86
C GLY A 142 -9.69 -12.99 9.82
N ILE A 143 -10.46 -11.90 9.91
CA ILE A 143 -11.56 -11.73 10.85
C ILE A 143 -12.64 -12.79 10.58
N SER A 144 -12.66 -13.86 11.38
CA SER A 144 -13.60 -14.97 11.21
C SER A 144 -14.88 -14.73 12.00
N THR A 145 -15.86 -14.04 11.40
CA THR A 145 -17.21 -13.91 11.97
C THR A 145 -18.07 -15.14 11.68
N SER A 146 -17.69 -16.30 12.22
CA SER A 146 -18.52 -17.50 12.24
C SER A 146 -19.55 -17.42 13.37
N GLY A 147 -20.54 -16.53 13.23
CA GLY A 147 -21.74 -16.49 14.06
C GLY A 147 -22.82 -17.39 13.46
N SER A 148 -23.10 -18.53 14.09
CA SER A 148 -24.16 -19.45 13.63
C SER A 148 -25.56 -18.89 13.91
N GLY A 149 -26.45 -18.98 12.92
CA GLY A 149 -27.79 -18.41 12.98
C GLY A 149 -28.75 -19.05 11.96
N SER A 150 -28.93 -20.37 12.03
CA SER A 150 -29.90 -21.09 11.19
C SER A 150 -31.34 -20.67 11.51
N CYS A 151 -32.15 -20.48 10.47
CA CYS A 151 -33.61 -20.63 10.54
C CYS A 151 -34.10 -21.45 9.33
N PRO A 152 -34.90 -22.52 9.53
CA PRO A 152 -35.31 -23.43 8.47
C PRO A 152 -36.54 -22.91 7.71
N GLY A 153 -36.61 -23.24 6.41
CA GLY A 153 -37.61 -22.71 5.47
C GLY A 153 -39.02 -23.32 5.54
N ILE A 154 -39.76 -23.13 4.45
CA ILE A 154 -40.75 -24.07 3.89
C ILE A 154 -40.93 -23.74 2.40
N ALA A 155 -41.29 -24.74 1.60
CA ALA A 155 -41.22 -24.73 0.14
C ALA A 155 -42.59 -24.60 -0.56
N GLY A 156 -42.54 -24.45 -1.90
CA GLY A 156 -43.68 -24.52 -2.82
C GLY A 156 -43.73 -23.29 -3.75
N GLY A 157 -43.79 -23.41 -5.07
CA GLY A 157 -43.81 -24.59 -5.94
C GLY A 157 -43.81 -24.13 -7.41
N GLU A 158 -43.50 -25.03 -8.34
CA GLU A 158 -43.22 -24.71 -9.75
C GLU A 158 -44.44 -24.18 -10.54
N GLY A 159 -44.19 -23.39 -11.60
CA GLY A 159 -45.23 -22.95 -12.55
C GLY A 159 -44.65 -22.28 -13.80
N GLN A 160 -44.89 -22.87 -14.96
CA GLN A 160 -44.38 -22.41 -16.27
C GLN A 160 -45.08 -21.11 -16.75
N GLY A 161 -44.39 -20.29 -17.54
CA GLY A 161 -45.05 -19.31 -18.42
C GLY A 161 -45.47 -19.95 -19.77
N PRO A 162 -45.83 -19.17 -20.80
CA PRO A 162 -46.17 -17.75 -20.84
C PRO A 162 -47.60 -17.50 -21.40
N LEU A 163 -48.20 -16.33 -21.16
CA LEU A 163 -49.42 -15.91 -21.88
C LEU A 163 -49.40 -14.43 -22.28
N VAL A 164 -49.39 -14.18 -23.59
CA VAL A 164 -49.82 -12.92 -24.22
C VAL A 164 -51.18 -13.21 -24.86
N GLY A 165 -52.23 -12.54 -24.39
CA GLY A 165 -53.61 -12.89 -24.76
C GLY A 165 -54.63 -11.79 -24.45
N ASN A 166 -54.74 -10.86 -25.38
CA ASN A 166 -55.83 -9.92 -25.66
C ASN A 166 -57.15 -10.05 -24.84
N GLY A 167 -57.61 -8.98 -24.17
CA GLY A 167 -58.89 -8.95 -23.44
C GLY A 167 -59.38 -7.52 -23.16
N ASN A 168 -60.53 -7.15 -23.71
CA ASN A 168 -60.99 -5.77 -23.86
C ASN A 168 -62.04 -5.35 -22.82
N GLY A 169 -62.06 -4.06 -22.44
CA GLY A 169 -63.15 -3.38 -21.72
C GLY A 169 -63.14 -3.52 -20.17
N GLY A 170 -63.55 -2.51 -19.39
CA GLY A 170 -63.90 -1.13 -19.73
C GLY A 170 -64.96 -0.53 -18.78
N ARG A 171 -64.76 0.74 -18.36
CA ARG A 171 -65.68 1.56 -17.52
C ARG A 171 -65.90 1.04 -16.07
N ALA A 172 -66.22 1.86 -15.06
CA ALA A 172 -66.17 3.32 -14.90
C ALA A 172 -66.30 3.70 -13.40
N GLY A 173 -65.88 4.93 -13.04
CA GLY A 173 -66.18 5.57 -11.74
C GLY A 173 -65.40 5.01 -10.54
N SER A 174 -65.35 5.68 -9.38
CA SER A 174 -65.84 7.03 -9.04
C SER A 174 -64.90 7.67 -7.99
N ALA A 175 -65.10 8.95 -7.69
CA ALA A 175 -64.15 9.78 -6.95
C ALA A 175 -64.35 9.84 -5.42
N CYS A 176 -63.27 10.24 -4.73
CA CYS A 176 -63.22 11.04 -3.50
C CYS A 176 -63.63 10.50 -2.10
N LEU A 177 -62.59 10.29 -1.27
CA LEU A 177 -62.38 10.91 0.08
C LEU A 177 -63.41 10.51 1.22
N PRO A 178 -63.37 11.07 2.47
CA PRO A 178 -62.80 10.32 3.61
C PRO A 178 -63.56 10.40 4.97
N SER A 179 -63.70 9.28 5.70
CA SER A 179 -64.29 9.27 7.06
C SER A 179 -64.01 7.93 7.78
N THR A 180 -63.19 7.82 8.84
CA THR A 180 -63.30 8.23 10.27
C THR A 180 -63.82 7.12 11.19
N ASP A 181 -63.07 6.86 12.28
CA ASP A 181 -63.43 6.06 13.50
C ASP A 181 -63.73 4.55 13.29
N LYS A 182 -63.51 3.59 14.21
CA LYS A 182 -62.79 3.41 15.51
C LYS A 182 -62.76 1.85 15.77
N THR A 183 -61.98 1.18 16.63
CA THR A 183 -61.06 1.51 17.77
C THR A 183 -60.03 0.36 17.96
N SER A 184 -59.16 0.43 18.99
CA SER A 184 -58.28 -0.65 19.55
C SER A 184 -57.07 -1.09 18.71
N SER A 185 -55.90 -1.45 19.26
CA SER A 185 -55.34 -1.20 20.60
C SER A 185 -53.84 -1.58 20.65
N ALA A 186 -52.95 -0.67 21.05
CA ALA A 186 -51.65 -0.95 21.70
C ALA A 186 -50.94 0.37 22.04
N PHE A 187 -50.11 0.37 23.08
CA PHE A 187 -49.47 1.57 23.64
C PHE A 187 -48.24 2.02 22.85
N GLY A 188 -48.03 3.33 22.76
CA GLY A 188 -46.86 3.92 22.12
C GLY A 188 -45.70 4.21 23.08
N HIS A 189 -44.50 4.21 22.53
CA HIS A 189 -43.39 5.07 22.94
C HIS A 189 -43.13 6.01 21.76
N GLY A 190 -42.94 7.32 21.90
CA GLY A 190 -42.62 8.09 23.11
C GLY A 190 -41.36 8.89 22.84
N LEU A 191 -41.48 10.02 22.13
CA LEU A 191 -40.36 10.96 21.90
C LEU A 191 -39.85 11.49 23.24
N CYS A 192 -38.56 11.32 23.54
CA CYS A 192 -37.87 11.92 24.68
C CYS A 192 -36.33 11.81 24.50
N PRO A 193 -35.50 12.57 25.24
CA PRO A 193 -34.95 13.80 24.66
C PRO A 193 -33.43 13.96 24.88
N SER A 194 -32.95 15.19 24.64
CA SER A 194 -31.60 15.66 24.97
C SER A 194 -31.26 15.67 26.47
N GLN A 195 -29.95 15.70 26.74
CA GLN A 195 -29.22 16.00 28.00
C GLN A 195 -28.72 14.80 28.84
N GLY A 196 -27.49 14.97 29.34
CA GLY A 196 -26.75 13.97 30.11
C GLY A 196 -25.27 14.31 30.23
N GLU A 197 -24.94 15.48 30.80
CA GLU A 197 -23.57 15.77 31.25
C GLU A 197 -23.21 14.81 32.41
N CYS A 198 -22.01 14.22 32.38
CA CYS A 198 -21.42 13.56 33.54
C CYS A 198 -20.11 14.27 33.91
N GLN A 199 -20.20 15.04 35.00
CA GLN A 199 -19.09 15.78 35.60
C GLN A 199 -17.92 14.86 36.00
N MET A 200 -16.69 15.35 35.84
CA MET A 200 -15.49 14.75 36.44
C MET A 200 -15.48 14.95 37.97
N PRO A 201 -15.17 13.93 38.79
CA PRO A 201 -14.71 14.14 40.16
C PRO A 201 -13.21 14.51 40.16
N SER A 202 -12.86 15.60 40.82
CA SER A 202 -11.47 16.07 40.97
C SER A 202 -10.83 15.52 42.24
N GLY A 203 -9.60 15.01 42.15
CA GLY A 203 -8.77 14.61 43.29
C GLY A 203 -7.32 14.38 42.85
N GLY A 204 -6.35 14.95 43.59
CA GLY A 204 -4.90 14.77 43.35
C GLY A 204 -4.39 13.36 43.67
N GLU A 205 -3.10 13.04 43.49
CA GLU A 205 -1.91 13.90 43.51
C GLU A 205 -0.86 13.59 42.41
N VAL A 206 0.22 14.37 42.40
CA VAL A 206 1.31 14.42 41.40
C VAL A 206 2.45 13.43 41.73
N CYS A 207 3.05 12.78 40.72
CA CYS A 207 4.52 12.68 40.54
C CYS A 207 4.97 11.98 39.24
N ALA A 208 6.04 12.52 38.66
CA ALA A 208 6.99 11.89 37.72
C ALA A 208 8.41 12.10 38.31
N PRO A 209 9.54 11.57 37.76
CA PRO A 209 9.72 10.81 36.51
C PRO A 209 10.64 9.55 36.62
N GLY A 210 10.73 8.79 35.51
CA GLY A 210 11.96 8.17 34.94
C GLY A 210 12.87 7.23 35.79
N PRO A 211 13.16 5.99 35.32
CA PRO A 211 14.26 5.19 35.85
C PRO A 211 15.64 5.76 35.45
N GLN A 212 16.58 5.79 36.41
CA GLN A 212 17.96 6.22 36.19
C GLN A 212 18.83 5.07 35.64
N PHE A 213 19.82 5.41 34.82
CA PHE A 213 20.96 4.55 34.53
C PHE A 213 21.85 4.40 35.79
N ASN A 214 22.45 3.22 35.96
CA ASN A 214 23.43 3.00 37.02
C ASN A 214 24.60 2.15 36.49
N GLU A 215 25.78 2.75 36.33
CA GLU A 215 27.02 2.04 36.03
C GLU A 215 27.72 1.60 37.32
N SER A 216 28.06 0.30 37.48
CA SER A 216 29.21 -0.16 38.27
C SER A 216 29.38 -1.69 38.25
N GLY A 217 30.64 -2.17 38.20
CA GLY A 217 31.02 -3.59 38.35
C GLY A 217 31.35 -4.29 37.02
N ARG A 218 32.59 -4.21 36.52
CA ARG A 218 33.82 -4.94 36.93
C ARG A 218 33.96 -6.36 36.36
N ASP A 219 35.18 -6.57 35.86
CA ASP A 219 35.77 -7.72 35.19
C ASP A 219 35.61 -9.06 35.90
N VAL A 220 35.35 -10.13 35.13
CA VAL A 220 35.69 -11.53 35.48
C VAL A 220 36.09 -12.28 34.19
N GLU A 221 37.32 -12.79 34.12
CA GLU A 221 37.76 -13.74 33.08
C GLU A 221 37.09 -15.12 33.26
N PRO A 222 36.82 -15.87 32.17
CA PRO A 222 36.36 -17.24 32.26
C PRO A 222 37.52 -18.20 32.57
N THR A 223 37.51 -18.80 33.76
CA THR A 223 38.44 -19.89 34.11
C THR A 223 38.07 -21.20 33.41
N SER A 224 39.11 -21.90 32.92
CA SER A 224 39.00 -23.21 32.29
C SER A 224 38.73 -24.34 33.31
N ILE A 225 37.79 -25.24 33.00
CA ILE A 225 37.72 -26.57 33.59
C ILE A 225 37.64 -27.61 32.46
N GLY A 226 38.62 -28.50 32.39
CA GLY A 226 38.61 -29.65 31.50
C GLY A 226 37.92 -30.87 32.12
N GLY A 227 37.46 -31.79 31.28
CA GLY A 227 36.90 -33.08 31.67
C GLY A 227 37.06 -34.08 30.54
N ASP A 228 37.94 -35.07 30.75
CA ASP A 228 38.32 -36.07 29.76
C ASP A 228 37.44 -37.32 29.87
N ALA A 229 36.87 -37.82 28.77
CA ALA A 229 36.18 -39.12 28.70
C ALA A 229 36.02 -39.59 27.24
N GLY A 230 36.80 -40.59 26.83
CA GLY A 230 36.72 -41.16 25.48
C GLY A 230 35.57 -42.15 25.29
N GLY A 231 34.91 -42.08 24.13
CA GLY A 231 33.93 -43.07 23.67
C GLY A 231 33.93 -43.19 22.13
N LYS A 232 34.15 -44.40 21.61
CA LYS A 232 34.06 -44.68 20.16
C LYS A 232 32.62 -44.96 19.75
N ALA A 233 32.10 -44.30 18.69
CA ALA A 233 31.31 -44.96 17.63
C ALA A 233 30.87 -44.01 16.49
N SER A 234 30.71 -44.62 15.30
CA SER A 234 29.88 -44.21 14.15
C SER A 234 30.03 -42.80 13.53
N VAL A 235 30.59 -42.79 12.32
CA VAL A 235 30.27 -41.83 11.26
C VAL A 235 28.80 -41.95 10.87
N GLN A 236 28.04 -40.84 10.85
CA GLN A 236 26.84 -40.74 10.02
C GLN A 236 26.46 -39.29 9.70
N GLY A 237 26.34 -38.99 8.40
CA GLY A 237 25.50 -37.93 7.82
C GLY A 237 25.63 -36.52 8.40
N GLY A 238 26.52 -35.71 7.82
CA GLY A 238 26.39 -34.25 7.91
C GLY A 238 25.12 -33.80 7.21
N GLY A 239 24.06 -33.56 7.97
CA GLY A 239 22.85 -32.87 7.53
C GLY A 239 22.88 -31.44 8.02
N GLU A 240 23.44 -30.53 7.22
CA GLU A 240 23.26 -29.09 7.43
C GLU A 240 21.77 -28.78 7.30
N ARG A 241 21.10 -28.68 8.46
CA ARG A 241 19.66 -28.43 8.50
C ARG A 241 19.40 -26.98 8.12
N CYS A 242 18.95 -26.80 6.88
CA CYS A 242 18.41 -25.58 6.32
C CYS A 242 17.68 -24.74 7.39
N GLY A 243 18.21 -23.57 7.68
CA GLY A 243 17.58 -22.62 8.60
C GLY A 243 16.33 -22.02 7.95
N THR A 244 15.21 -22.05 8.66
CA THR A 244 13.97 -21.40 8.20
C THR A 244 14.20 -19.89 8.09
N ILE A 245 14.33 -19.39 6.85
CA ILE A 245 14.57 -17.97 6.58
C ILE A 245 13.38 -17.16 7.09
N PHE A 246 13.65 -16.24 8.03
CA PHE A 246 12.63 -15.35 8.58
C PHE A 246 12.55 -14.06 7.75
N PHE A 247 11.38 -13.80 7.18
CA PHE A 247 11.08 -12.63 6.37
C PHE A 247 11.46 -11.32 7.09
N CYS A 248 12.40 -10.56 6.54
CA CYS A 248 12.69 -9.22 7.04
C CYS A 248 12.75 -8.18 5.91
N ALA A 249 11.92 -7.15 6.03
CA ALA A 249 12.07 -5.93 5.27
C ALA A 249 13.44 -5.31 5.58
N SER A 250 14.16 -4.88 4.53
CA SER A 250 15.39 -4.09 4.67
C SER A 250 15.13 -2.81 5.47
N ARG A 251 16.19 -2.13 5.93
CA ARG A 251 16.04 -0.85 6.63
C ARG A 251 15.29 0.18 5.76
N THR A 252 15.63 0.28 4.48
CA THR A 252 14.96 1.18 3.54
C THR A 252 13.51 0.76 3.30
N THR A 253 13.26 -0.53 3.05
CA THR A 253 11.90 -1.06 2.84
C THR A 253 11.01 -0.77 4.05
N ARG A 254 11.51 -0.97 5.28
CA ARG A 254 10.78 -0.64 6.52
C ARG A 254 10.50 0.85 6.62
N ALA A 255 11.49 1.70 6.35
CA ALA A 255 11.30 3.15 6.34
C ALA A 255 10.27 3.61 5.29
N TYR A 256 10.19 2.92 4.14
CA TYR A 256 9.17 3.14 3.12
C TYR A 256 7.76 2.77 3.63
N ILE A 257 7.62 1.59 4.25
CA ILE A 257 6.37 1.13 4.88
C ILE A 257 5.92 2.12 5.97
N ASP A 258 6.83 2.57 6.84
CA ASP A 258 6.55 3.50 7.93
C ASP A 258 6.15 4.90 7.41
N MET A 259 6.79 5.38 6.34
CA MET A 259 6.41 6.61 5.63
C MET A 259 5.00 6.50 5.07
N PHE A 260 4.66 5.39 4.40
CA PHE A 260 3.33 5.12 3.87
C PHE A 260 2.25 5.08 4.95
N MET A 261 2.52 4.42 6.09
CA MET A 261 1.56 4.42 7.21
C MET A 261 1.41 5.83 7.81
N SER A 262 2.49 6.62 7.85
CA SER A 262 2.49 8.00 8.35
C SER A 262 1.70 8.94 7.44
N ALA A 263 1.95 8.92 6.13
CA ALA A 263 1.20 9.69 5.13
C ALA A 263 -0.28 9.28 5.05
N GLY A 264 -0.57 7.99 5.29
CA GLY A 264 -1.93 7.47 5.44
C GLY A 264 -2.63 7.88 6.75
N SER A 265 -1.90 8.35 7.78
CA SER A 265 -2.48 8.64 9.10
C SER A 265 -3.53 9.76 9.09
N SER A 266 -4.42 9.77 10.07
CA SER A 266 -5.53 10.74 10.17
C SER A 266 -5.09 12.20 10.39
N GLY A 267 -3.85 12.43 10.83
CA GLY A 267 -3.29 13.78 11.00
C GLY A 267 -2.72 14.40 9.72
N VAL A 268 -2.52 13.60 8.67
CA VAL A 268 -1.95 14.05 7.38
C VAL A 268 -3.06 14.30 6.37
N SER A 269 -3.00 15.41 5.64
CA SER A 269 -4.05 15.75 4.66
C SER A 269 -4.10 14.78 3.48
N ILE A 270 -5.23 14.76 2.76
CA ILE A 270 -5.36 13.95 1.54
C ILE A 270 -4.40 14.41 0.43
N LEU A 271 -4.14 15.72 0.34
CA LEU A 271 -3.21 16.30 -0.64
C LEU A 271 -1.76 15.88 -0.37
N GLU A 272 -1.32 15.88 0.89
CA GLU A 272 -0.01 15.32 1.26
C GLU A 272 0.10 13.83 0.89
N GLY A 273 -0.95 13.05 1.14
CA GLY A 273 -1.00 11.64 0.74
C GLY A 273 -0.94 11.44 -0.78
N LEU A 274 -1.67 12.24 -1.56
CA LEU A 274 -1.62 12.19 -3.02
C LEU A 274 -0.27 12.68 -3.57
N ALA A 275 0.36 13.65 -2.92
CA ALA A 275 1.72 14.08 -3.25
C ALA A 275 2.75 12.98 -2.98
N VAL A 276 2.59 12.20 -1.89
CA VAL A 276 3.40 11.00 -1.62
C VAL A 276 3.22 9.95 -2.72
N LEU A 277 1.97 9.62 -3.07
CA LEU A 277 1.66 8.69 -4.15
C LEU A 277 2.28 9.14 -5.49
N TRP A 278 2.01 10.37 -5.92
CA TRP A 278 2.57 10.90 -7.17
C TRP A 278 4.11 10.89 -7.15
N ALA A 279 4.72 11.23 -6.02
CA ALA A 279 6.17 11.31 -5.88
C ALA A 279 6.85 9.93 -5.99
N THR A 280 6.27 8.86 -5.42
CA THR A 280 6.79 7.50 -5.60
C THR A 280 6.67 7.06 -7.06
N GLU A 281 5.50 7.27 -7.67
CA GLU A 281 5.21 6.84 -9.05
C GLU A 281 6.07 7.57 -10.09
N VAL A 282 6.30 8.88 -9.92
CA VAL A 282 7.15 9.66 -10.84
C VAL A 282 8.64 9.33 -10.68
N CYS A 283 9.09 8.91 -9.49
CA CYS A 283 10.44 8.40 -9.32
C CYS A 283 10.58 7.04 -10.02
N TYR A 284 9.66 6.11 -9.78
CA TYR A 284 9.66 4.78 -10.39
C TYR A 284 9.62 4.84 -11.93
N LEU A 285 8.72 5.65 -12.51
CA LEU A 285 8.66 5.91 -13.96
C LEU A 285 9.98 6.45 -14.52
N ARG A 286 10.64 7.38 -13.82
CA ARG A 286 11.92 7.97 -14.26
C ARG A 286 13.05 6.94 -14.20
N SER A 287 13.07 6.11 -13.15
CA SER A 287 14.01 5.00 -12.96
C SER A 287 13.92 3.99 -14.10
N TRP A 288 12.71 3.51 -14.41
CA TRP A 288 12.50 2.52 -15.47
C TRP A 288 12.70 3.10 -16.88
N ARG A 289 12.40 4.38 -17.09
CA ARG A 289 12.80 5.09 -18.33
C ARG A 289 14.31 5.26 -18.48
N PHE A 290 15.06 5.36 -17.38
CA PHE A 290 16.52 5.32 -17.45
C PHE A 290 17.03 3.92 -17.81
N ALA A 291 16.48 2.85 -17.21
CA ALA A 291 16.77 1.47 -17.60
C ALA A 291 16.43 1.20 -19.08
N ALA A 292 15.27 1.66 -19.56
CA ALA A 292 14.85 1.54 -20.96
C ALA A 292 15.79 2.26 -21.95
N ARG A 293 16.35 3.42 -21.57
CA ARG A 293 17.39 4.09 -22.36
C ARG A 293 18.69 3.27 -22.40
N CYS A 294 19.13 2.73 -21.26
CA CYS A 294 20.31 1.85 -21.21
C CYS A 294 20.11 0.57 -22.04
N MET A 295 18.87 0.07 -22.13
CA MET A 295 18.49 -1.05 -23.00
C MET A 295 18.50 -0.68 -24.49
N ALA A 296 18.08 0.53 -24.85
CA ALA A 296 18.12 1.01 -26.24
C ALA A 296 19.56 1.31 -26.74
N GLU A 297 20.52 1.49 -25.82
CA GLU A 297 21.96 1.63 -26.13
C GLU A 297 22.65 0.29 -26.40
N ASP A 298 22.07 -0.85 -26.01
CA ASP A 298 22.64 -2.18 -26.29
C ASP A 298 22.16 -2.69 -27.66
N GLU A 299 23.11 -2.94 -28.57
CA GLU A 299 22.81 -3.47 -29.90
C GLU A 299 22.29 -4.93 -29.88
N LYS A 300 22.45 -5.64 -28.75
CA LYS A 300 22.04 -7.04 -28.61
C LYS A 300 20.58 -7.17 -28.16
N LYS A 301 19.75 -7.72 -29.05
CA LYS A 301 18.34 -8.07 -28.78
C LYS A 301 18.10 -9.53 -28.39
N ASP A 302 19.14 -10.23 -27.97
CA ASP A 302 19.10 -11.64 -27.58
C ASP A 302 19.10 -11.75 -26.05
N TYR A 303 17.97 -11.37 -25.44
CA TYR A 303 17.81 -11.22 -23.99
C TYR A 303 17.84 -12.56 -23.22
N GLY A 304 17.69 -13.69 -23.92
CA GLY A 304 17.87 -15.02 -23.32
C GLY A 304 19.31 -15.31 -22.84
N LYS A 305 20.27 -14.42 -23.12
CA LYS A 305 21.65 -14.46 -22.61
C LYS A 305 21.90 -13.52 -21.42
N ASP A 306 20.88 -12.81 -20.94
CA ASP A 306 21.01 -11.87 -19.83
C ASP A 306 21.30 -12.62 -18.51
N ALA A 307 21.97 -11.94 -17.57
CA ALA A 307 22.32 -12.51 -16.28
C ALA A 307 21.10 -12.82 -15.38
N ASP A 308 19.94 -12.27 -15.70
CA ASP A 308 18.63 -12.58 -15.13
C ASP A 308 17.78 -13.54 -15.99
N GLY A 309 18.31 -13.99 -17.14
CA GLY A 309 17.58 -14.79 -18.13
C GLY A 309 16.55 -14.02 -18.97
N GLY A 310 16.61 -12.68 -18.99
CA GLY A 310 15.80 -11.80 -19.82
C GLY A 310 14.63 -11.15 -19.10
N ALA A 311 14.40 -11.45 -17.81
CA ALA A 311 13.21 -11.04 -17.07
C ALA A 311 13.00 -9.51 -17.08
N LEU A 312 14.07 -8.75 -16.87
CA LEU A 312 14.02 -7.29 -16.86
C LEU A 312 13.72 -6.72 -18.24
N ARG A 313 14.43 -7.19 -19.27
CA ARG A 313 14.36 -6.62 -20.64
C ARG A 313 13.14 -7.08 -21.43
N GLU A 314 12.61 -8.27 -21.11
CA GLU A 314 11.42 -8.84 -21.79
C GLU A 314 10.09 -8.58 -21.07
N LYS A 315 10.09 -8.10 -19.82
CA LYS A 315 8.85 -7.95 -19.02
C LYS A 315 8.83 -6.65 -18.22
N PHE A 316 9.74 -6.48 -17.27
CA PHE A 316 9.66 -5.43 -16.27
C PHE A 316 9.90 -4.02 -16.84
N ILE A 317 10.96 -3.83 -17.63
CA ILE A 317 11.30 -2.53 -18.22
C ILE A 317 10.19 -2.04 -19.17
N GLU A 318 9.62 -2.93 -19.99
CA GLU A 318 8.51 -2.58 -20.89
C GLU A 318 7.27 -2.15 -20.11
N ASN A 319 6.89 -2.90 -19.06
CA ASN A 319 5.74 -2.59 -18.21
C ASN A 319 5.87 -1.21 -17.52
N TRP A 320 7.03 -0.92 -16.92
CA TRP A 320 7.23 0.27 -16.09
C TRP A 320 7.80 1.49 -16.82
N ALA A 321 8.25 1.36 -18.06
CA ALA A 321 8.56 2.49 -18.93
C ALA A 321 7.43 2.83 -19.92
N SER A 322 6.32 2.08 -19.87
CA SER A 322 5.16 2.17 -20.77
C SER A 322 4.52 3.56 -20.83
N VAL A 323 3.73 3.79 -21.87
CA VAL A 323 2.95 5.02 -22.05
C VAL A 323 1.75 5.00 -21.10
N GLU A 324 1.13 3.84 -20.93
CA GLU A 324 0.00 3.58 -20.05
C GLU A 324 0.35 3.89 -18.58
N PHE A 325 1.56 3.55 -18.15
CA PHE A 325 2.06 3.91 -16.81
C PHE A 325 2.38 5.41 -16.72
N GLU A 326 3.00 6.04 -17.73
CA GLU A 326 3.17 7.50 -17.75
C GLU A 326 1.82 8.23 -17.65
N GLU A 327 0.81 7.83 -18.41
CA GLU A 327 -0.52 8.43 -18.35
C GLU A 327 -1.15 8.29 -16.96
N PHE A 328 -0.91 7.17 -16.26
CA PHE A 328 -1.32 7.01 -14.87
C PHE A 328 -0.59 8.00 -13.94
N VAL A 329 0.74 8.08 -14.01
CA VAL A 329 1.53 9.05 -13.20
C VAL A 329 1.10 10.50 -13.45
N VAL A 330 0.84 10.86 -14.72
CA VAL A 330 0.33 12.18 -15.10
C VAL A 330 -1.04 12.45 -14.47
N ARG A 331 -1.99 11.52 -14.53
CA ARG A 331 -3.32 11.68 -13.89
C ARG A 331 -3.22 11.92 -12.37
N ILE A 332 -2.31 11.26 -11.67
CA ILE A 332 -2.11 11.53 -10.22
C ILE A 332 -1.56 12.95 -10.02
N GLY A 333 -0.62 13.38 -10.87
CA GLY A 333 -0.06 14.73 -10.84
C GLY A 333 -1.11 15.82 -11.07
N ASP A 334 -1.96 15.63 -12.07
CA ASP A 334 -3.08 16.53 -12.37
C ASP A 334 -4.02 16.68 -11.17
N VAL A 335 -4.33 15.58 -10.46
CA VAL A 335 -5.16 15.60 -9.23
C VAL A 335 -4.44 16.32 -8.09
N VAL A 336 -3.14 16.09 -7.89
CA VAL A 336 -2.34 16.81 -6.89
C VAL A 336 -2.37 18.32 -7.13
N ASP A 337 -2.22 18.75 -8.38
CA ASP A 337 -2.25 20.16 -8.77
C ASP A 337 -3.67 20.76 -8.70
N GLU A 338 -4.70 20.00 -9.07
CA GLU A 338 -6.11 20.40 -8.94
C GLU A 338 -6.49 20.63 -7.47
N MET A 339 -6.12 19.70 -6.57
CA MET A 339 -6.37 19.80 -5.13
C MET A 339 -5.56 20.92 -4.48
N ALA A 340 -4.30 21.11 -4.85
CA ALA A 340 -3.51 22.27 -4.42
C ALA A 340 -4.14 23.59 -4.89
N GLY A 341 -4.74 23.61 -6.07
CA GLY A 341 -5.48 24.75 -6.63
C GLY A 341 -6.74 25.14 -5.86
N GLN A 342 -7.30 24.26 -5.01
CA GLN A 342 -8.46 24.59 -4.14
C GLN A 342 -8.08 25.36 -2.88
N ILE A 343 -6.79 25.41 -2.51
CA ILE A 343 -6.34 26.07 -1.28
C ILE A 343 -6.52 27.59 -1.42
N LYS A 344 -7.30 28.16 -0.49
CA LYS A 344 -7.58 29.59 -0.41
C LYS A 344 -6.60 30.22 0.58
N GLY A 345 -5.93 31.28 0.12
CA GLY A 345 -4.91 31.98 0.89
C GLY A 345 -3.49 31.57 0.47
N ALA A 346 -2.59 32.56 0.42
CA ALA A 346 -1.22 32.35 -0.05
C ALA A 346 -0.34 31.71 1.03
N GLU A 347 -0.61 32.02 2.31
CA GLU A 347 0.12 31.48 3.45
C GLU A 347 -0.21 29.99 3.65
N GLU A 348 -1.48 29.61 3.56
CA GLU A 348 -1.96 28.23 3.64
C GLU A 348 -1.41 27.37 2.50
N LEU A 349 -1.31 27.93 1.28
CA LEU A 349 -0.71 27.25 0.14
C LEU A 349 0.81 27.06 0.32
N GLU A 350 1.52 28.04 0.87
CA GLU A 350 2.96 27.95 1.15
C GLU A 350 3.24 26.93 2.27
N ILE A 351 2.44 26.92 3.34
CA ILE A 351 2.50 25.91 4.41
C ILE A 351 2.28 24.50 3.83
N MET A 352 1.31 24.33 2.93
CA MET A 352 1.08 23.04 2.27
C MET A 352 2.23 22.65 1.33
N ARG A 353 2.79 23.60 0.57
CA ARG A 353 4.00 23.39 -0.25
C ARG A 353 5.17 22.91 0.60
N GLY A 354 5.38 23.50 1.77
CA GLY A 354 6.40 23.07 2.73
C GLY A 354 6.23 21.61 3.16
N ARG A 355 5.02 21.21 3.56
CA ARG A 355 4.72 19.82 3.95
C ARG A 355 4.92 18.83 2.81
N CYS A 356 4.38 19.12 1.63
CA CYS A 356 4.57 18.27 0.45
C CYS A 356 6.05 18.18 0.03
N LEU A 357 6.85 19.23 0.27
CA LEU A 357 8.28 19.24 0.02
C LEU A 357 9.08 18.38 1.02
N GLU A 358 8.64 18.29 2.27
CA GLU A 358 9.22 17.37 3.27
C GLU A 358 8.99 15.92 2.85
N TRP A 359 7.75 15.55 2.49
CA TRP A 359 7.42 14.23 1.93
C TRP A 359 8.23 13.91 0.67
N TRP A 360 8.30 14.85 -0.28
CA TRP A 360 9.08 14.70 -1.51
C TRP A 360 10.57 14.44 -1.23
N ARG A 361 11.18 15.18 -0.29
CA ARG A 361 12.59 14.96 0.11
C ARG A 361 12.81 13.59 0.72
N GLN A 362 11.88 13.12 1.56
CA GLN A 362 11.95 11.78 2.15
C GLN A 362 11.86 10.69 1.07
N ILE A 363 10.95 10.83 0.11
CA ILE A 363 10.77 9.87 -0.99
C ILE A 363 12.01 9.81 -1.88
N VAL A 364 12.53 10.96 -2.33
CA VAL A 364 13.74 10.99 -3.15
C VAL A 364 14.94 10.36 -2.43
N TRP A 365 15.04 10.54 -1.10
CA TRP A 365 16.07 9.85 -0.31
C TRP A 365 15.83 8.33 -0.21
N LEU A 366 14.58 7.89 0.01
CA LEU A 366 14.23 6.47 0.05
C LEU A 366 14.51 5.78 -1.28
N GLU A 367 14.10 6.37 -2.40
CA GLU A 367 14.39 5.91 -3.76
C GLU A 367 15.90 5.77 -4.01
N GLU A 368 16.70 6.77 -3.61
CA GLU A 368 18.17 6.70 -3.73
C GLU A 368 18.79 5.53 -2.94
N ASN A 369 18.15 5.08 -1.86
CA ASN A 369 18.63 4.01 -0.97
C ASN A 369 17.85 2.68 -1.11
N PHE A 370 16.93 2.57 -2.06
CA PHE A 370 16.09 1.39 -2.27
C PHE A 370 16.72 0.39 -3.25
N TRP A 371 17.45 0.90 -4.23
CA TRP A 371 18.18 0.09 -5.21
C TRP A 371 19.40 -0.59 -4.58
N PRO A 372 19.58 -1.92 -4.72
CA PRO A 372 20.79 -2.59 -4.26
C PRO A 372 22.06 -2.07 -4.92
N ASN A 373 23.18 -2.10 -4.19
CA ASN A 373 24.51 -1.89 -4.75
C ASN A 373 24.82 -3.00 -5.78
N VAL A 374 25.27 -2.63 -6.96
CA VAL A 374 25.85 -3.55 -7.96
C VAL A 374 27.37 -3.43 -7.90
N GLU A 375 28.07 -4.57 -7.94
CA GLU A 375 29.54 -4.66 -7.98
C GLU A 375 30.09 -4.59 -9.42
#